data_AF-X1K8D2-F1
#
_entry.id   AF-X1K8D2-F1
#
_cell.length_a   1.000
_cell.length_b   1.000
_cell.length_c   1.000
_cell.angle_alpha   90.00
_cell.angle_beta   90.00
_cell.angle_gamma   90.00
#
_symmetry.space_group_name_H-M   'P 1'
#
loop_
_entity.id
_entity.type
_entity.pdbx_description
1 polymer ?
#
loop_
_entity_poly.entity_id
_entity_poly.type
_entity_poly.pdbx_seq_one_letter_code
_entity_poly.pdbx_strand_id
1 'polypeptide(L)'
;MWPSEGSVCQELMPIFSQLGIEWIATDEEILARSLKTSFRRDENGVPNRPEILYKPWKCEDVKILFRDHALSDLIGFVYNRWDQKEAAQDLLTKLSHIVNSLPSFDKFIIPIILDGENAWESYINDGVKLNVTCTSGKFWTCFNISK
;
A
#
# COMPACT_ATOMS: atom_id res chain seq x y z
N MET A 1 0.08 1.51 -12.81
CA MET A 1 -0.81 0.39 -13.23
C MET A 1 -0.80 -0.69 -12.16
N TRP A 2 -1.93 -1.32 -11.86
CA TRP A 2 -1.96 -2.57 -11.08
C TRP A 2 -2.15 -3.73 -12.06
N PRO A 3 -1.15 -4.60 -12.28
CA PRO A 3 -1.33 -5.82 -13.07
C PRO A 3 -2.43 -6.69 -12.46
N SER A 4 -3.08 -7.54 -13.26
CA SER A 4 -4.13 -8.44 -12.77
C SER A 4 -3.66 -9.20 -11.53
N GLU A 5 -4.37 -9.05 -10.42
CA GLU A 5 -4.04 -9.66 -9.12
C GLU A 5 -2.62 -9.35 -8.60
N GLY A 6 -2.02 -8.24 -9.01
CA GLY A 6 -0.63 -7.92 -8.66
C GLY A 6 0.39 -8.91 -9.24
N SER A 7 0.04 -9.63 -10.31
CA SER A 7 0.97 -10.57 -10.94
C SER A 7 2.06 -9.84 -11.72
N VAL A 8 3.33 -10.10 -11.39
CA VAL A 8 4.48 -9.52 -12.09
C VAL A 8 5.44 -10.61 -12.57
N CYS A 9 6.08 -10.33 -13.69
CA CYS A 9 7.07 -11.18 -14.35
C CYS A 9 8.14 -10.25 -14.94
N GLN A 10 9.42 -10.55 -14.71
CA GLN A 10 10.51 -9.64 -15.06
C GLN A 10 10.57 -9.38 -16.58
N GLU A 11 10.23 -10.40 -17.36
CA GLU A 11 10.15 -10.40 -18.81
C GLU A 11 9.09 -9.41 -19.35
N LEU A 12 8.14 -8.97 -18.51
CA LEU A 12 7.13 -7.97 -18.89
C LEU A 12 7.63 -6.52 -18.72
N MET A 13 8.71 -6.29 -17.96
CA MET A 13 9.19 -4.92 -17.69
C MET A 13 9.59 -4.16 -18.96
N PRO A 14 10.29 -4.77 -19.94
CA PRO A 14 10.59 -4.10 -21.20
C PRO A 14 9.33 -3.75 -22.00
N ILE A 15 8.32 -4.62 -21.96
CA ILE A 15 7.03 -4.41 -22.65
C ILE A 15 6.29 -3.24 -22.01
N PHE A 16 6.24 -3.19 -20.68
CA PHE A 16 5.64 -2.06 -19.95
C PHE A 16 6.31 -0.74 -20.28
N SER A 17 7.65 -0.70 -20.31
CA SER A 17 8.40 0.49 -20.71
C SER A 17 8.08 0.92 -22.15
N GLN A 18 8.05 -0.02 -23.11
CA GLN A 18 7.70 0.25 -24.50
C GLN A 18 6.27 0.81 -24.68
N LEU A 19 5.34 0.38 -23.83
CA LEU A 19 3.97 0.87 -23.80
C LEU A 19 3.80 2.20 -23.04
N GLY A 20 4.90 2.78 -22.54
CA GLY A 20 4.88 4.06 -21.80
C GLY A 20 4.35 3.92 -20.37
N ILE A 21 4.32 2.72 -19.79
CA ILE A 21 3.93 2.52 -18.40
C ILE A 21 5.09 2.92 -17.49
N GLU A 22 4.95 4.05 -16.81
CA GLU A 22 6.01 4.59 -15.95
C GLU A 22 6.09 3.92 -14.57
N TRP A 23 4.99 3.36 -14.09
CA TRP A 23 4.94 2.72 -12.79
C TRP A 23 3.90 1.60 -12.70
N ILE A 24 4.24 0.58 -11.92
CA ILE A 24 3.34 -0.49 -11.52
C ILE A 24 3.30 -0.63 -9.99
N ALA A 25 2.29 -1.32 -9.49
CA ALA A 25 2.26 -1.76 -8.10
C ALA A 25 1.90 -3.25 -8.00
N THR A 26 2.40 -3.90 -6.95
CA THR A 26 2.35 -5.35 -6.75
C THR A 26 2.42 -5.71 -5.26
N ASP A 27 2.28 -6.98 -4.87
CA ASP A 27 2.26 -7.38 -3.44
C ASP A 27 3.64 -7.40 -2.75
N GLU A 28 3.71 -7.00 -1.47
CA GLU A 28 4.94 -7.03 -0.65
C GLU A 28 5.59 -8.41 -0.54
N GLU A 29 4.80 -9.49 -0.65
CA GLU A 29 5.35 -10.85 -0.67
C GLU A 29 6.29 -11.09 -1.84
N ILE A 30 6.03 -10.45 -2.99
CA ILE A 30 6.90 -10.57 -4.17
C ILE A 30 8.26 -9.94 -3.87
N LEU A 31 8.27 -8.74 -3.28
CA LEU A 31 9.52 -8.11 -2.84
C LEU A 31 10.24 -8.96 -1.80
N ALA A 32 9.50 -9.51 -0.83
CA ALA A 32 10.07 -10.36 0.21
C ALA A 32 10.77 -11.59 -0.39
N ARG A 33 10.13 -12.27 -1.35
CA ARG A 33 10.70 -13.41 -2.07
C ARG A 33 11.91 -13.02 -2.89
N SER A 34 11.84 -11.91 -3.64
CA SER A 34 12.96 -11.39 -4.43
C SER A 34 14.19 -11.07 -3.58
N LEU A 35 14.00 -10.53 -2.38
CA LEU A 35 15.07 -10.18 -1.44
C LEU A 35 15.45 -11.30 -0.47
N LYS A 36 14.83 -12.49 -0.59
CA LYS A 36 14.99 -13.63 0.34
C LYS A 36 14.82 -13.20 1.80
N THR A 37 13.76 -12.44 2.07
CA THR A 37 13.45 -11.87 3.37
C THR A 37 11.96 -12.05 3.73
N SER A 38 11.52 -11.42 4.81
CA SER A 38 10.12 -11.37 5.24
C SER A 38 9.85 -10.03 5.94
N PHE A 39 8.72 -9.40 5.63
CA PHE A 39 8.25 -8.18 6.29
C PHE A 39 7.37 -8.51 7.49
N ARG A 40 7.99 -9.05 8.55
CA ARG A 40 7.29 -9.30 9.81
C ARG A 40 6.94 -7.97 10.46
N ARG A 41 5.76 -7.88 11.05
CA ARG A 41 5.30 -6.68 11.73
C ARG A 41 5.37 -6.86 13.25
N ASP A 42 5.62 -5.77 13.96
CA ASP A 42 5.53 -5.72 15.42
C ASP A 42 4.07 -5.59 15.89
N GLU A 43 3.88 -5.45 17.21
CA GLU A 43 2.56 -5.26 17.83
C GLU A 43 1.83 -3.99 17.36
N ASN A 44 2.57 -2.98 16.90
CA ASN A 44 2.03 -1.73 16.38
C ASN A 44 1.75 -1.79 14.87
N GLY A 45 2.07 -2.91 14.21
CA GLY A 45 1.90 -3.10 12.76
C GLY A 45 3.05 -2.57 11.91
N VAL A 46 4.16 -2.17 12.53
CA VAL A 46 5.34 -1.64 11.83
C VAL A 46 6.16 -2.81 11.27
N PRO A 47 6.49 -2.85 9.96
CA PRO A 47 7.40 -3.85 9.42
C PRO A 47 8.76 -3.78 10.08
N ASN A 48 9.48 -4.90 10.13
CA ASN A 48 10.86 -4.97 10.60
C ASN A 48 11.88 -4.28 9.68
N ARG A 49 11.48 -3.94 8.44
CA ARG A 49 12.31 -3.28 7.41
C ARG A 49 11.48 -2.27 6.61
N PRO A 50 10.89 -1.25 7.27
CA PRO A 50 9.94 -0.33 6.64
C PRO A 50 10.61 0.49 5.52
N GLU A 51 11.89 0.82 5.65
CA GLU A 51 12.68 1.56 4.66
C GLU A 51 12.92 0.78 3.36
N ILE A 52 12.82 -0.55 3.40
CA ILE A 52 12.91 -1.42 2.22
C ILE A 52 11.55 -1.55 1.55
N LEU A 53 10.49 -1.76 2.35
CA LEU A 53 9.14 -1.96 1.87
C LEU A 53 8.56 -0.70 1.22
N TYR A 54 8.69 0.45 1.89
CA TYR A 54 8.04 1.70 1.48
C TYR A 54 8.90 2.56 0.55
N LYS A 55 10.07 2.08 0.16
CA LYS A 55 10.90 2.74 -0.85
C LYS A 55 10.36 2.41 -2.24
N PRO A 56 10.22 3.39 -3.15
CA PRO A 56 9.95 3.10 -4.55
C PRO A 56 11.12 2.32 -5.19
N TRP A 57 10.80 1.18 -5.79
CA TRP A 57 11.76 0.36 -6.54
C TRP A 57 11.75 0.75 -8.02
N LYS A 58 12.81 0.38 -8.72
CA LYS A 58 12.91 0.56 -10.18
C LYS A 58 13.46 -0.73 -10.79
N CYS A 59 12.78 -1.24 -11.80
CA CYS A 59 13.24 -2.36 -12.63
C CYS A 59 13.17 -1.90 -14.09
N GLU A 60 14.31 -1.94 -14.79
CA GLU A 60 14.49 -1.22 -16.05
C GLU A 60 14.04 0.23 -15.91
N ASP A 61 13.11 0.72 -16.74
CA ASP A 61 12.56 2.09 -16.64
C ASP A 61 11.21 2.20 -15.93
N VAL A 62 10.72 1.11 -15.35
CA VAL A 62 9.42 1.06 -14.67
C VAL A 62 9.62 1.15 -13.16
N LYS A 63 8.94 2.11 -12.52
CA LYS A 63 8.90 2.21 -11.06
C LYS A 63 7.95 1.16 -10.48
N ILE A 64 8.29 0.57 -9.35
CA ILE A 64 7.50 -0.47 -8.70
C ILE A 64 7.22 -0.05 -7.27
N LEU A 65 5.94 -0.05 -6.89
CA LEU A 65 5.50 0.11 -5.51
C LEU A 65 4.97 -1.23 -4.99
N PHE A 66 5.24 -1.53 -3.73
CA PHE A 66 4.78 -2.76 -3.10
C PHE A 66 3.67 -2.45 -2.11
N ARG A 67 2.50 -3.06 -2.32
CA ARG A 67 1.31 -2.95 -1.48
C ARG A 67 1.66 -3.35 -0.06
N ASP A 68 1.33 -2.48 0.90
CA ASP A 68 1.27 -2.86 2.30
C ASP A 68 0.08 -3.80 2.48
N HIS A 69 0.34 -5.10 2.51
CA HIS A 69 -0.69 -6.12 2.52
C HIS A 69 -1.54 -6.01 3.79
N ALA A 70 -0.90 -5.82 4.95
CA ALA A 70 -1.59 -5.76 6.23
C ALA A 70 -2.54 -4.56 6.33
N LEU A 71 -2.08 -3.35 5.98
CA LEU A 71 -2.93 -2.16 6.00
C LEU A 71 -4.05 -2.23 4.96
N SER A 72 -3.74 -2.77 3.78
CA SER A 72 -4.73 -2.95 2.72
C SER A 72 -5.82 -3.94 3.14
N ASP A 73 -5.46 -5.05 3.79
CA ASP A 73 -6.41 -6.05 4.28
C ASP A 73 -7.24 -5.56 5.47
N LEU A 74 -6.66 -4.72 6.34
CA LEU A 74 -7.44 -4.07 7.40
C LEU A 74 -8.62 -3.30 6.81
N ILE A 75 -8.37 -2.49 5.78
CA ILE A 75 -9.44 -1.74 5.10
C ILE A 75 -10.34 -2.67 4.29
N GLY A 76 -9.78 -3.64 3.57
CA GLY A 76 -10.55 -4.54 2.71
C GLY A 76 -11.49 -5.48 3.47
N PHE A 77 -11.09 -5.98 4.64
CA PHE A 77 -11.75 -7.14 5.26
C PHE A 77 -12.07 -7.01 6.76
N VAL A 78 -11.45 -6.06 7.46
CA VAL A 78 -11.55 -5.97 8.94
C VAL A 78 -12.38 -4.77 9.37
N TYR A 79 -12.02 -3.58 8.91
CA TYR A 79 -12.62 -2.31 9.32
C TYR A 79 -14.08 -2.14 8.88
N ASN A 80 -14.57 -2.95 7.93
CA ASN A 80 -15.99 -2.97 7.55
C ASN A 80 -16.92 -3.34 8.72
N ARG A 81 -16.40 -4.06 9.73
CA ARG A 81 -17.14 -4.49 10.93
C ARG A 81 -16.96 -3.55 12.12
N TRP A 82 -16.11 -2.53 12.00
CA TRP A 82 -15.78 -1.61 13.07
C TRP A 82 -16.63 -0.35 13.01
N ASP A 83 -16.69 0.39 14.12
CA ASP A 83 -17.13 1.78 14.04
C ASP A 83 -16.19 2.57 13.13
N GLN A 84 -16.75 3.44 12.28
CA GLN A 84 -15.99 4.18 11.27
C GLN A 84 -14.91 5.08 11.89
N LYS A 85 -15.17 5.67 13.05
CA LYS A 85 -14.21 6.55 13.73
C LYS A 85 -13.10 5.73 14.37
N GLU A 86 -13.44 4.60 14.97
CA GLU A 86 -12.46 3.68 15.56
C GLU A 86 -11.52 3.11 14.48
N ALA A 87 -12.06 2.66 13.35
CA ALA A 87 -11.28 2.18 12.21
C ALA A 87 -10.32 3.25 11.66
N ALA A 88 -10.83 4.47 11.45
CA ALA A 88 -10.00 5.58 10.98
C ALA A 88 -8.89 5.94 11.97
N GLN A 89 -9.21 5.95 13.28
CA GLN A 89 -8.23 6.26 14.32
C GLN A 89 -7.16 5.17 14.43
N ASP A 90 -7.51 3.90 14.32
CA ASP A 90 -6.55 2.78 14.31
C ASP A 90 -5.62 2.88 13.10
N LEU A 91 -6.16 3.13 11.90
CA LEU A 91 -5.36 3.31 10.68
C LEU A 91 -4.38 4.48 10.82
N LEU A 92 -4.83 5.64 11.31
CA LEU A 92 -3.97 6.80 11.55
C LEU A 92 -2.86 6.52 12.56
N THR A 93 -3.19 5.76 13.62
CA THR A 93 -2.23 5.35 14.64
C THR A 93 -1.15 4.47 14.03
N LYS A 94 -1.52 3.45 13.25
CA LYS A 94 -0.57 2.57 12.55
C LYS A 94 0.31 3.33 11.55
N LEU A 95 -0.28 4.21 10.75
CA LEU A 95 0.47 5.07 9.82
C LEU A 95 1.48 5.95 10.56
N SER A 96 1.10 6.54 11.70
CA SER A 96 2.01 7.32 12.55
C SER A 96 3.18 6.49 13.05
N HIS A 97 2.93 5.27 13.55
CA HIS A 97 4.01 4.37 13.98
C HIS A 97 4.97 4.03 12.83
N ILE A 98 4.45 3.74 11.64
CA ILE A 98 5.28 3.50 10.46
C ILE A 98 6.11 4.73 10.11
N VAL A 99 5.50 5.92 10.03
CA VAL A 99 6.21 7.16 9.68
C VAL A 99 7.31 7.47 10.69
N ASN A 100 7.06 7.27 11.98
CA ASN A 100 8.05 7.49 13.04
C ASN A 100 9.20 6.47 13.03
N SER A 101 9.00 5.31 12.41
CA SER A 101 10.04 4.29 12.23
C SER A 101 10.94 4.54 11.00
N LEU A 102 10.49 5.37 10.07
CA LEU A 102 11.20 5.64 8.82
C LEU A 102 12.26 6.73 8.99
N PRO A 103 13.40 6.64 8.27
CA PRO A 103 14.42 7.66 8.33
C PRO A 103 13.93 8.98 7.70
N SER A 104 14.33 10.11 8.28
CA SER A 104 13.85 11.44 7.88
C SER A 104 14.49 12.02 6.61
N PHE A 105 15.56 11.39 6.11
CA PHE A 105 16.38 11.89 5.00
C PHE A 105 15.93 11.41 3.61
N ASP A 106 14.97 10.49 3.53
CA ASP A 106 14.47 9.95 2.26
C ASP A 106 12.95 10.12 2.14
N LYS A 107 12.41 9.86 0.95
CA LYS A 107 10.98 9.88 0.65
C LYS A 107 10.46 8.45 0.56
N PHE A 108 9.39 8.19 1.29
CA PHE A 108 8.74 6.88 1.33
C PHE A 108 7.29 7.01 0.86
N ILE A 109 6.76 5.92 0.31
CA ILE A 109 5.37 5.77 -0.09
C ILE A 109 4.84 4.55 0.63
N ILE A 110 3.74 4.70 1.36
CA ILE A 110 3.03 3.59 2.03
C ILE A 110 1.84 3.21 1.12
N PRO A 111 1.97 2.21 0.23
CA PRO A 111 0.95 1.93 -0.78
C PRO A 111 -0.15 1.09 -0.16
N ILE A 112 -1.32 1.69 0.05
CA ILE A 112 -2.55 0.99 0.42
C ILE A 112 -3.32 0.77 -0.87
N ILE A 113 -3.44 -0.48 -1.30
CA ILE A 113 -4.03 -0.82 -2.59
C ILE A 113 -5.11 -1.86 -2.36
N LEU A 114 -6.32 -1.50 -2.76
CA LEU A 114 -7.55 -2.26 -2.51
C LEU A 114 -8.08 -2.80 -3.83
N ASP A 115 -8.66 -3.98 -3.76
CA ASP A 115 -9.48 -4.51 -4.84
C ASP A 115 -10.82 -3.76 -4.87
N GLY A 116 -11.26 -3.40 -6.08
CA GLY A 116 -12.42 -2.53 -6.31
C GLY A 116 -13.74 -3.18 -5.94
N GLU A 117 -13.83 -4.52 -6.00
CA GLU A 117 -15.08 -5.25 -5.75
C GLU A 117 -15.33 -5.54 -4.27
N ASN A 118 -14.28 -5.64 -3.45
CA ASN A 118 -14.39 -6.24 -2.12
C ASN A 118 -14.45 -5.25 -0.95
N ALA A 119 -13.91 -4.04 -1.11
CA ALA A 119 -13.73 -3.16 0.04
C ALA A 119 -14.99 -2.37 0.42
N TRP A 120 -15.84 -1.94 -0.52
CA TRP A 120 -16.74 -0.81 -0.27
C TRP A 120 -18.17 -1.20 0.09
N GLU A 121 -18.73 -2.23 -0.54
CA GLU A 121 -20.14 -2.65 -0.34
C GLU A 121 -20.42 -3.08 1.12
N SER A 122 -19.38 -3.50 1.82
CA SER A 122 -19.47 -3.92 3.22
C SER A 122 -19.45 -2.75 4.21
N TYR A 123 -19.16 -1.51 3.77
CA TYR A 123 -19.16 -0.33 4.63
C TYR A 123 -20.48 0.41 4.55
N ILE A 124 -20.89 1.01 5.68
CA ILE A 124 -22.06 1.89 5.75
C ILE A 124 -21.90 3.06 4.76
N ASN A 125 -22.82 3.15 3.79
CA ASN A 125 -22.81 4.09 2.65
C ASN A 125 -21.64 3.88 1.67
N ASP A 126 -21.31 2.63 1.33
CA ASP A 126 -20.32 2.28 0.30
C ASP A 126 -18.93 2.92 0.53
N GLY A 127 -18.55 3.10 1.79
CA GLY A 127 -17.26 3.68 2.18
C GLY A 127 -17.12 5.19 1.96
N VAL A 128 -18.15 5.89 1.46
CA VAL A 128 -18.11 7.34 1.14
C VAL A 128 -17.73 8.22 2.34
N LYS A 129 -17.94 7.74 3.57
CA LYS A 129 -17.62 8.48 4.80
C LYS A 129 -16.27 8.14 5.43
N LEU A 130 -15.46 7.25 4.84
CA LEU A 130 -14.13 6.94 5.34
C LEU A 130 -13.15 8.08 4.99
N ASN A 131 -13.33 9.25 5.61
CA ASN A 131 -12.51 10.43 5.41
C ASN A 131 -11.24 10.36 6.26
N VAL A 132 -10.21 9.71 5.73
CA VAL A 132 -8.87 9.74 6.32
C VAL A 132 -8.12 10.93 5.74
N THR A 133 -8.09 12.05 6.47
CA THR A 133 -7.34 13.24 6.05
C THR A 133 -5.97 13.24 6.72
N CYS A 134 -4.93 12.78 6.01
CA CYS A 134 -3.55 12.94 6.45
C CYS A 134 -3.01 14.31 6.04
N THR A 135 -3.02 15.28 6.96
CA THR A 135 -2.32 16.55 6.79
C THR A 135 -0.87 16.43 7.26
N SER A 136 0.01 15.84 6.44
CA SER A 136 1.44 16.14 6.52
C SER A 136 2.05 16.17 5.12
N GLY A 137 2.67 17.30 4.76
CA GLY A 137 3.04 17.69 3.40
C GLY A 137 4.19 16.93 2.75
N LYS A 138 4.28 15.61 2.96
CA LYS A 138 5.34 14.75 2.40
C LYS A 138 4.88 13.39 1.87
N PHE A 139 3.61 13.01 2.03
CA PHE A 139 3.12 11.67 1.66
C PHE A 139 1.97 11.74 0.66
N TRP A 140 2.00 10.88 -0.35
CA TRP A 140 0.88 10.64 -1.26
C TRP A 140 0.20 9.33 -0.82
N THR A 141 -1.00 9.43 -0.27
CA THR A 141 -1.87 8.28 -0.03
C THR A 141 -2.74 8.12 -1.27
N CYS A 142 -2.47 7.12 -2.11
CA CYS A 142 -3.32 6.84 -3.26
C CYS A 142 -4.53 6.02 -2.83
N PHE A 143 -5.67 6.66 -2.58
CA PHE A 143 -6.97 5.99 -2.65
C PHE A 143 -7.39 5.95 -4.12
N ASN A 144 -7.25 4.81 -4.78
CA ASN A 144 -7.90 4.63 -6.08
C ASN A 144 -9.32 4.13 -5.82
N ILE A 145 -10.29 5.04 -5.86
CA ILE A 145 -11.71 4.70 -5.91
C ILE A 145 -12.09 4.78 -7.39
N SER A 146 -11.98 3.67 -8.11
CA SER A 146 -12.66 3.52 -9.39
C SER A 146 -14.09 3.08 -9.12
N LYS A 147 -15.05 3.93 -9.53
CA LYS A 147 -16.49 3.63 -9.54
C LYS A 147 -16.84 2.47 -10.45
#